data_AF-A0A950UIE8-F1
#
_entry.id   AF-A0A950UIE8-F1
#
_cell.length_a   1.000
_cell.length_b   1.000
_cell.length_c   1.000
_cell.angle_alpha   90.00
_cell.angle_beta   90.00
_cell.angle_gamma   90.00
#
_symmetry.space_group_name_H-M   'P 1'
#
loop_
_entity.id
_entity.type
_entity.pdbx_description
1 polymer ?
#
loop_
_entity_poly.entity_id
_entity_poly.type
_entity_poly.pdbx_seq_one_letter_code
_entity_poly.pdbx_strand_id
1 'polypeptide(L)'
;SVIFSHAFLLSENSQDHDPLILLTGGQAILGLVGVFVFFTISGYLISQSFEATASPFGFLAKRAMRIFPGLFACLIICAFIIGPLATSLPAGDYFARQETYLFLLHNAVLDVDYNRLPGVIFWPGNIGGIVNGPLWSLPCEALLYLMLFVLGLCRLLALPVVLLLLAVGVAALWFDTAGTTFGSALWLLGFFAAGMCLYRLRDLGPRLFAPRWAVLALIGLALSIPARLFLAGFPLFGAYLVIYLALNRRLPVVRAARFGDLSFGLYIYGWPVEQCVVYFSGGTAPWWAVFLIAAPATAAIAFLSWHLIEKRCRWRRRAAPRRVLAPAAAD
;
A
#
# COMPACT_ATOMS: atom_id res chain seq x y z
N SER A 1 -3.06 8.92 -6.76
CA SER A 1 -2.64 9.71 -5.59
C SER A 1 -1.13 9.61 -5.41
N VAL A 2 -0.59 8.41 -5.18
CA VAL A 2 0.84 8.18 -4.90
C VAL A 2 1.76 8.72 -6.01
N ILE A 3 1.59 8.24 -7.25
CA ILE A 3 2.33 8.73 -8.44
C ILE A 3 2.22 10.27 -8.55
N PHE A 4 0.99 10.80 -8.57
CA PHE A 4 0.77 12.25 -8.62
C PHE A 4 1.53 13.05 -7.54
N SER A 5 1.53 12.57 -6.29
CA SER A 5 2.21 13.23 -5.16
C SER A 5 3.74 13.12 -5.24
N HIS A 6 4.25 12.01 -5.76
CA HIS A 6 5.69 11.82 -5.99
C HIS A 6 6.21 12.63 -7.16
N ALA A 7 5.37 12.93 -8.16
CA ALA A 7 5.77 13.76 -9.29
C ALA A 7 6.27 15.15 -8.84
N PHE A 8 5.67 15.75 -7.80
CA PHE A 8 6.21 16.96 -7.16
C PHE A 8 7.57 16.68 -6.52
N LEU A 9 7.63 15.66 -5.67
CA LEU A 9 8.84 15.32 -4.91
C LEU A 9 10.04 15.02 -5.81
N LEU A 10 9.83 14.29 -6.92
CA LEU A 10 10.88 13.87 -7.83
C LEU A 10 11.28 14.94 -8.85
N SER A 11 10.38 15.87 -9.18
CA SER A 11 10.66 16.97 -10.09
C SER A 11 11.24 18.19 -9.38
N GLU A 12 10.68 18.54 -8.21
CA GLU A 12 10.96 19.79 -7.51
C GLU A 12 11.83 19.60 -6.26
N ASN A 13 12.14 18.34 -5.89
CA ASN A 13 12.80 18.00 -4.62
C ASN A 13 12.05 18.53 -3.38
N SER A 14 10.75 18.81 -3.52
CA SER A 14 9.84 19.28 -2.47
C SER A 14 8.42 18.77 -2.74
N GLN A 15 7.59 18.77 -1.70
CA GLN A 15 6.17 18.46 -1.79
C GLN A 15 5.28 19.64 -1.38
N ASP A 16 5.85 20.84 -1.25
CA ASP A 16 5.14 22.04 -0.80
C ASP A 16 3.97 22.44 -1.73
N HIS A 17 4.03 22.02 -2.99
CA HIS A 17 2.97 22.25 -3.98
C HIS A 17 1.96 21.09 -4.10
N ASP A 18 2.07 20.03 -3.28
CA ASP A 18 1.04 18.98 -3.25
C ASP A 18 -0.31 19.59 -2.80
N PRO A 19 -1.40 19.43 -3.57
CA PRO A 19 -2.67 20.09 -3.22
C PRO A 19 -3.17 19.78 -1.82
N LEU A 20 -2.88 18.58 -1.29
CA LEU A 20 -3.29 18.22 0.05
C LEU A 20 -2.41 18.84 1.14
N ILE A 21 -1.11 19.07 0.85
CA ILE A 21 -0.25 19.79 1.79
C ILE A 21 -0.76 21.22 1.98
N LEU A 22 -1.17 21.87 0.89
CA LEU A 22 -1.74 23.22 0.90
C LEU A 22 -3.08 23.25 1.64
N LEU A 23 -3.97 22.30 1.35
CA LEU A 23 -5.29 22.21 2.00
C LEU A 23 -5.20 21.91 3.49
N THR A 24 -4.23 21.10 3.91
CA THR A 24 -4.07 20.69 5.32
C THR A 24 -3.12 21.61 6.11
N GLY A 25 -2.54 22.62 5.47
CA GLY A 25 -1.58 23.52 6.10
C GLY A 25 -0.28 22.82 6.52
N GLY A 26 0.17 21.81 5.78
CA GLY A 26 1.43 21.10 6.06
C GLY A 26 1.30 19.77 6.81
N GLN A 27 0.10 19.23 7.00
CA GLN A 27 -0.08 18.01 7.83
C GLN A 27 0.06 16.70 7.04
N ALA A 28 -0.37 16.67 5.78
CA ALA A 28 -0.30 15.46 4.97
C ALA A 28 -0.27 15.76 3.46
N ILE A 29 0.53 14.99 2.74
CA ILE A 29 0.54 14.94 1.27
C ILE A 29 -0.50 13.93 0.73
N LEU A 30 -0.89 14.07 -0.53
CA LEU A 30 -1.88 13.18 -1.15
C LEU A 30 -1.40 11.72 -1.22
N GLY A 31 -0.10 11.50 -1.43
CA GLY A 31 0.50 10.16 -1.46
C GLY A 31 0.33 9.42 -0.13
N LEU A 32 0.53 10.11 0.99
CA LEU A 32 0.44 9.57 2.34
C LEU A 32 -1.01 9.23 2.72
N VAL A 33 -1.97 10.07 2.35
CA VAL A 33 -3.39 9.70 2.47
C VAL A 33 -3.73 8.46 1.62
N GLY A 34 -3.11 8.30 0.46
CA GLY A 34 -3.20 7.05 -0.30
C GLY A 34 -2.77 5.82 0.51
N VAL A 35 -1.70 5.93 1.30
CA VAL A 35 -1.24 4.88 2.22
C VAL A 35 -2.27 4.66 3.34
N PHE A 36 -2.81 5.71 3.96
CA PHE A 36 -3.85 5.56 4.99
C PHE A 36 -5.11 4.86 4.50
N VAL A 37 -5.56 5.21 3.30
CA VAL A 37 -6.68 4.57 2.60
C VAL A 37 -6.36 3.09 2.37
N PHE A 38 -5.16 2.78 1.88
CA PHE A 38 -4.71 1.41 1.64
C PHE A 38 -4.71 0.57 2.93
N PHE A 39 -4.14 1.06 4.02
CA PHE A 39 -4.10 0.34 5.29
C PHE A 39 -5.49 0.20 5.92
N THR A 40 -6.36 1.21 5.78
CA THR A 40 -7.76 1.12 6.22
C THR A 40 -8.52 0.02 5.48
N ILE A 41 -8.47 0.01 4.15
CA ILE A 41 -9.14 -1.01 3.33
C ILE A 41 -8.55 -2.39 3.65
N SER A 42 -7.23 -2.48 3.82
CA SER A 42 -6.55 -3.72 4.20
C SER A 42 -7.03 -4.23 5.56
N GLY A 43 -7.11 -3.39 6.60
CA GLY A 43 -7.62 -3.79 7.91
C GLY A 43 -9.01 -4.43 7.84
N TYR A 44 -9.89 -3.85 7.01
CA TYR A 44 -11.23 -4.39 6.78
C TYR A 44 -11.20 -5.73 6.00
N LEU A 45 -10.57 -5.76 4.82
CA LEU A 45 -10.58 -6.90 3.91
C LEU A 45 -9.75 -8.09 4.42
N ILE A 46 -8.68 -7.83 5.16
CA ILE A 46 -7.82 -8.88 5.70
C ILE A 46 -8.47 -9.56 6.90
N SER A 47 -9.17 -8.80 7.74
CA SER A 47 -10.03 -9.39 8.78
C SER A 47 -11.09 -10.31 8.15
N GLN A 48 -11.73 -9.85 7.06
CA GLN A 48 -12.64 -10.68 6.28
C GLN A 48 -11.99 -11.92 5.68
N SER A 49 -10.79 -11.76 5.12
CA SER A 49 -10.06 -12.85 4.48
C SER A 49 -9.66 -13.93 5.49
N PHE A 50 -9.30 -13.54 6.72
CA PHE A 50 -8.93 -14.46 7.79
C PHE A 50 -10.13 -15.30 8.23
N GLU A 51 -11.26 -14.67 8.57
CA GLU A 51 -12.49 -15.38 8.98
C GLU A 51 -13.04 -16.28 7.86
N ALA A 52 -12.90 -15.89 6.59
CA ALA A 52 -13.34 -16.68 5.45
C ALA A 52 -12.39 -17.85 5.09
N THR A 53 -11.19 -17.92 5.66
CA THR A 53 -10.18 -18.93 5.30
C THR A 53 -10.13 -20.05 6.33
N ALA A 54 -10.46 -21.27 5.91
CA ALA A 54 -10.50 -22.44 6.81
C ALA A 54 -9.15 -22.83 7.46
N SER A 55 -8.02 -22.49 6.84
CA SER A 55 -6.68 -22.76 7.36
C SER A 55 -5.92 -21.46 7.58
N PRO A 56 -5.44 -21.18 8.81
CA PRO A 56 -4.63 -20.00 9.09
C PRO A 56 -3.38 -19.90 8.20
N PHE A 57 -2.68 -21.00 7.93
CA PHE A 57 -1.52 -20.98 7.04
C PHE A 57 -1.89 -20.74 5.57
N GLY A 58 -3.08 -21.19 5.16
CA GLY A 58 -3.65 -20.83 3.87
C GLY A 58 -3.93 -19.33 3.73
N PHE A 59 -4.19 -18.63 4.84
CA PHE A 59 -4.30 -17.16 4.85
C PHE A 59 -2.93 -16.52 4.59
N LEU A 60 -1.87 -16.95 5.28
CA LEU A 60 -0.52 -16.43 5.07
C LEU A 60 -0.04 -16.66 3.63
N ALA A 61 -0.26 -17.86 3.08
CA ALA A 61 0.07 -18.16 1.69
C ALA A 61 -0.62 -17.19 0.71
N LYS A 62 -1.91 -16.89 0.90
CA LYS A 62 -2.62 -15.90 0.06
C LYS A 62 -1.99 -14.51 0.16
N ARG A 63 -1.51 -14.09 1.33
CA ARG A 63 -0.86 -12.79 1.53
C ARG A 63 0.53 -12.76 0.90
N ALA A 64 1.33 -13.82 1.08
CA ALA A 64 2.63 -13.97 0.44
C ALA A 64 2.52 -13.92 -1.09
N MET A 65 1.60 -14.69 -1.68
CA MET A 65 1.36 -14.68 -3.13
C MET A 65 0.79 -13.35 -3.66
N ARG A 66 0.33 -12.46 -2.78
CA ARG A 66 -0.14 -11.12 -3.14
C ARG A 66 1.00 -10.09 -3.23
N ILE A 67 2.09 -10.30 -2.50
CA ILE A 67 3.22 -9.34 -2.40
C ILE A 67 4.42 -9.84 -3.21
N PHE A 68 4.95 -11.02 -2.88
CA PHE A 68 6.28 -11.45 -3.34
C PHE A 68 6.42 -11.61 -4.86
N PRO A 69 5.45 -12.19 -5.62
CA PRO A 69 5.64 -12.37 -7.06
C PRO A 69 5.82 -11.06 -7.82
N GLY A 70 4.99 -10.06 -7.53
CA GLY A 70 5.08 -8.74 -8.16
C GLY A 70 6.30 -7.96 -7.67
N LEU A 71 6.60 -8.04 -6.36
CA LEU A 71 7.80 -7.42 -5.79
C LEU A 71 9.07 -7.96 -6.45
N PHE A 72 9.25 -9.28 -6.53
CA PHE A 72 10.45 -9.89 -7.11
C PHE A 72 10.64 -9.48 -8.57
N ALA A 73 9.56 -9.44 -9.36
CA ALA A 73 9.61 -8.94 -10.72
C ALA A 73 10.05 -7.47 -10.79
N CYS A 74 9.51 -6.63 -9.90
CA CYS A 74 9.89 -5.22 -9.81
C CYS A 74 11.38 -5.05 -9.46
N LEU A 75 11.89 -5.82 -8.49
CA LEU A 75 13.28 -5.78 -8.08
C LEU A 75 14.22 -6.22 -9.22
N ILE A 76 13.85 -7.25 -9.98
CA ILE A 76 14.60 -7.69 -11.17
C ILE A 76 14.65 -6.57 -12.20
N ILE A 77 13.52 -5.92 -12.49
CA ILE A 77 13.48 -4.80 -13.45
C ILE A 77 14.34 -3.64 -12.95
N CYS A 78 14.29 -3.33 -11.65
CA CYS A 78 15.13 -2.28 -11.06
C CYS A 78 16.62 -2.61 -11.17
N ALA A 79 17.04 -3.80 -10.77
CA ALA A 79 18.46 -4.18 -10.69
C ALA A 79 19.08 -4.53 -12.06
N PHE A 80 18.32 -5.12 -12.98
CA PHE A 80 18.89 -5.65 -14.23
C PHE A 80 18.46 -4.88 -15.49
N ILE A 81 17.51 -3.95 -15.39
CA ILE A 81 17.10 -3.11 -16.52
C ILE A 81 17.35 -1.63 -16.18
N ILE A 82 16.71 -1.10 -15.13
CA ILE A 82 16.80 0.32 -14.79
C ILE A 82 18.23 0.67 -14.32
N GLY A 83 18.81 -0.16 -13.45
CA GLY A 83 20.15 0.05 -12.91
C GLY A 83 21.23 0.20 -14.00
N PRO A 84 21.38 -0.77 -14.91
CA PRO A 84 22.35 -0.68 -16.01
C PRO A 84 22.09 0.50 -16.97
N LEU A 85 20.84 0.95 -17.12
CA LEU A 85 20.50 2.10 -17.96
C LEU A 85 20.79 3.45 -17.29
N ALA A 86 20.87 3.49 -15.96
CA ALA A 86 21.01 4.73 -15.18
C ALA A 86 22.34 4.82 -14.40
N THR A 87 23.18 3.77 -14.42
CA THR A 87 24.47 3.75 -13.72
C THR A 87 25.54 4.54 -14.46
N SER A 88 26.43 5.18 -13.72
CA SER A 88 27.65 5.81 -14.25
C SER A 88 28.82 4.83 -14.43
N LEU A 89 28.66 3.58 -14.00
CA LEU A 89 29.69 2.55 -14.11
C LEU A 89 29.63 1.81 -15.46
N PRO A 90 30.76 1.30 -15.98
CA PRO A 90 30.75 0.32 -17.05
C PRO A 90 29.91 -0.91 -16.64
N ALA A 91 29.17 -1.50 -17.59
CA ALA A 91 28.25 -2.61 -17.30
C ALA A 91 28.93 -3.80 -16.60
N GLY A 92 30.16 -4.14 -16.99
CA GLY A 92 30.94 -5.21 -16.34
C GLY A 92 31.19 -4.93 -14.86
N ASP A 93 31.58 -3.70 -14.52
CA ASP A 93 31.83 -3.30 -13.14
C ASP A 93 30.54 -3.28 -12.32
N TYR A 94 29.43 -2.79 -12.92
CA TYR A 94 28.11 -2.78 -12.27
C TYR A 94 27.66 -4.19 -11.84
N PHE A 95 27.81 -5.18 -12.73
CA PHE A 95 27.43 -6.56 -12.43
C PHE A 95 28.45 -7.31 -11.57
N ALA A 96 29.68 -6.82 -11.45
CA ALA A 96 30.69 -7.34 -10.51
C ALA A 96 30.47 -6.84 -9.08
N ARG A 97 29.76 -5.72 -8.90
CA ARG A 97 29.46 -5.13 -7.59
C ARG A 97 28.45 -5.97 -6.81
N GLN A 98 28.78 -6.28 -5.56
CA GLN A 98 27.93 -7.08 -4.67
C GLN A 98 26.62 -6.35 -4.32
N GLU A 99 26.66 -5.01 -4.31
CA GLU A 99 25.55 -4.12 -3.97
C GLU A 99 24.33 -4.36 -4.88
N THR A 100 24.54 -4.68 -6.16
CA THR A 100 23.48 -5.02 -7.12
C THR A 100 22.66 -6.24 -6.65
N TYR A 101 23.34 -7.25 -6.11
CA TYR A 101 22.70 -8.47 -5.63
C TYR A 101 22.16 -8.33 -4.21
N LEU A 102 22.83 -7.55 -3.35
CA LEU A 102 22.32 -7.24 -2.01
C LEU A 102 21.00 -6.46 -2.09
N PHE A 103 20.88 -5.51 -3.01
CA PHE A 103 19.61 -4.84 -3.31
C PHE A 103 18.49 -5.85 -3.55
N LEU A 104 18.72 -6.84 -4.42
CA LEU A 104 17.72 -7.87 -4.73
C LEU A 104 17.41 -8.75 -3.51
N LEU A 105 18.43 -9.28 -2.84
CA LEU A 105 18.28 -10.26 -1.76
C LEU A 105 17.60 -9.66 -0.53
N HIS A 106 18.02 -8.47 -0.09
CA HIS A 106 17.45 -7.80 1.08
C HIS A 106 16.00 -7.36 0.81
N ASN A 107 15.74 -6.68 -0.32
CA ASN A 107 14.37 -6.26 -0.63
C ASN A 107 13.43 -7.46 -0.88
N ALA A 108 13.94 -8.60 -1.37
CA ALA A 108 13.14 -9.81 -1.55
C ALA A 108 12.65 -10.40 -0.22
N VAL A 109 13.32 -10.13 0.90
CA VAL A 109 12.89 -10.50 2.26
C VAL A 109 12.27 -9.32 3.04
N LEU A 110 11.91 -8.25 2.34
CA LEU A 110 11.32 -7.02 2.91
C LEU A 110 12.30 -6.25 3.83
N ASP A 111 13.59 -6.43 3.65
CA ASP A 111 14.62 -5.52 4.18
C ASP A 111 14.89 -4.42 3.14
N VAL A 112 14.19 -3.30 3.31
CA VAL A 112 14.10 -2.21 2.33
C VAL A 112 15.10 -1.08 2.56
N ASP A 113 16.02 -1.26 3.51
CA ASP A 113 17.10 -0.29 3.78
C ASP A 113 18.12 -0.26 2.61
N TYR A 114 18.20 -1.34 1.84
CA TYR A 114 18.99 -1.44 0.61
C TYR A 114 18.25 -0.79 -0.56
N ASN A 115 18.16 0.54 -0.57
CA ASN A 115 17.36 1.28 -1.54
C ASN A 115 18.16 1.93 -2.69
N ARG A 116 19.47 1.66 -2.77
CA ARG A 116 20.38 2.19 -3.80
C ARG A 116 21.05 1.08 -4.61
N LEU A 117 21.42 1.39 -5.85
CA LEU A 117 22.19 0.53 -6.75
C LEU A 117 23.55 1.18 -7.06
N PRO A 118 24.60 0.39 -7.35
CA PRO A 118 25.95 0.93 -7.52
C PRO A 118 26.03 1.87 -8.73
N GLY A 119 26.52 3.08 -8.48
CA GLY A 119 26.68 4.13 -9.51
C GLY A 119 25.38 4.72 -10.05
N VAL A 120 24.21 4.37 -9.50
CA VAL A 120 22.91 4.85 -9.98
C VAL A 120 22.52 6.14 -9.24
N ILE A 121 22.46 7.25 -9.98
CA ILE A 121 21.92 8.54 -9.52
C ILE A 121 21.07 9.09 -10.67
N PHE A 122 19.76 9.19 -10.45
CA PHE A 122 18.81 9.64 -11.47
C PHE A 122 18.84 11.16 -11.66
N TRP A 123 19.11 11.92 -10.61
CA TRP A 123 19.23 13.37 -10.63
C TRP A 123 19.89 13.88 -9.34
N PRO A 124 20.48 15.09 -9.32
CA PRO A 124 21.12 15.63 -8.12
C PRO A 124 20.08 16.05 -7.07
N GLY A 125 19.96 15.29 -5.98
CA GLY A 125 19.09 15.61 -4.85
C GLY A 125 19.08 14.54 -3.77
N ASN A 126 18.43 14.83 -2.64
CA ASN A 126 18.48 13.99 -1.43
C ASN A 126 17.94 12.56 -1.67
N ILE A 127 17.00 12.43 -2.60
CA ILE A 127 16.32 11.18 -2.94
C ILE A 127 16.63 10.69 -4.36
N GLY A 128 17.45 11.42 -5.12
CA GLY A 128 17.75 11.11 -6.52
C GLY A 128 18.55 9.82 -6.73
N GLY A 129 19.14 9.26 -5.67
CA GLY A 129 19.75 7.92 -5.67
C GLY A 129 18.85 6.79 -5.17
N ILE A 130 17.63 7.10 -4.71
CA ILE A 130 16.70 6.09 -4.18
C ILE A 130 15.95 5.44 -5.35
N VAL A 131 16.18 4.15 -5.54
CA VAL A 131 15.65 3.37 -6.67
C VAL A 131 14.14 3.16 -6.55
N ASN A 132 13.64 2.88 -5.34
CA ASN A 132 12.22 2.65 -5.09
C ASN A 132 11.83 3.06 -3.67
N GLY A 133 11.53 4.34 -3.47
CA GLY A 133 11.16 4.90 -2.17
C GLY A 133 9.91 4.26 -1.54
N PRO A 134 8.81 4.03 -2.29
CA PRO A 134 7.56 3.51 -1.75
C PRO A 134 7.63 2.13 -1.11
N LEU A 135 8.69 1.33 -1.32
CA LEU A 135 8.78 -0.01 -0.72
C LEU A 135 8.75 0.01 0.82
N TRP A 136 9.03 1.15 1.47
CA TRP A 136 9.03 1.31 2.93
C TRP A 136 7.77 0.80 3.65
N SER A 137 6.60 0.84 3.00
CA SER A 137 5.35 0.43 3.64
C SER A 137 5.05 -1.08 3.53
N LEU A 138 5.73 -1.81 2.63
CA LEU A 138 5.50 -3.26 2.44
C LEU A 138 5.91 -4.10 3.65
N PRO A 139 7.06 -3.85 4.32
CA PRO A 139 7.39 -4.55 5.56
C PRO A 139 6.35 -4.26 6.65
N CYS A 140 5.84 -3.01 6.74
CA CYS A 140 4.78 -2.64 7.66
C CYS A 140 3.48 -3.43 7.38
N GLU A 141 3.10 -3.55 6.11
CA GLU A 141 1.96 -4.37 5.66
C GLU A 141 2.12 -5.84 6.09
N ALA A 142 3.29 -6.42 5.86
CA ALA A 142 3.58 -7.80 6.26
C ALA A 142 3.51 -8.00 7.78
N LEU A 143 4.04 -7.07 8.58
CA LEU A 143 3.96 -7.11 10.04
C LEU A 143 2.52 -7.04 10.54
N LEU A 144 1.68 -6.17 9.98
CA LEU A 144 0.26 -6.07 10.38
C LEU A 144 -0.55 -7.31 9.96
N TYR A 145 -0.19 -7.96 8.84
CA TYR A 145 -0.77 -9.26 8.47
C TYR A 145 -0.37 -10.37 9.43
N LEU A 146 0.90 -10.39 9.87
CA LEU A 146 1.38 -11.33 10.86
C LEU A 146 0.72 -11.09 12.23
N MET A 147 0.57 -9.83 12.65
CA MET A 147 -0.16 -9.46 13.86
C MET A 147 -1.59 -10.00 13.82
N LEU A 148 -2.33 -9.75 12.72
CA LEU A 148 -3.70 -10.24 12.56
C LEU A 148 -3.75 -11.78 12.57
N PHE A 149 -2.80 -12.45 11.93
CA PHE A 149 -2.68 -13.91 11.95
C PHE A 149 -2.49 -14.45 13.37
N VAL A 150 -1.56 -13.88 14.15
CA VAL A 150 -1.30 -14.28 15.55
C VAL A 150 -2.53 -14.04 16.43
N LEU A 151 -3.14 -12.86 16.34
CA LEU A 151 -4.38 -12.55 17.07
C LEU A 151 -5.51 -13.51 16.69
N GLY A 152 -5.60 -13.88 15.41
CA GLY A 152 -6.55 -14.85 14.90
C GLY A 152 -6.35 -16.26 15.45
N LEU A 153 -5.10 -16.73 15.52
CA LEU A 153 -4.74 -18.02 16.14
C LEU A 153 -5.09 -18.04 17.63
N CYS A 154 -4.80 -16.95 18.34
CA CYS A 154 -5.12 -16.79 19.75
C CYS A 154 -6.62 -16.53 20.02
N ARG A 155 -7.45 -16.43 18.97
CA ARG A 155 -8.89 -16.07 19.05
C ARG A 155 -9.13 -14.72 19.73
N LEU A 156 -8.17 -13.81 19.61
CA LEU A 156 -8.18 -12.47 20.20
C LEU A 156 -8.68 -11.37 19.27
N LEU A 157 -9.22 -11.72 18.09
CA LEU A 157 -9.76 -10.72 17.16
C LEU A 157 -11.05 -10.04 17.67
N ALA A 158 -11.37 -10.03 18.96
CA ALA A 158 -12.59 -9.43 19.51
C ALA A 158 -12.59 -7.89 19.44
N LEU A 159 -13.78 -7.26 19.41
CA LEU A 159 -13.92 -5.81 19.31
C LEU A 159 -13.09 -5.02 20.36
N PRO A 160 -13.04 -5.41 21.66
CA PRO A 160 -12.23 -4.69 22.65
C PRO A 160 -10.73 -4.67 22.32
N VAL A 161 -10.20 -5.79 21.80
CA VAL A 161 -8.79 -5.88 21.40
C VAL A 161 -8.52 -5.00 20.19
N VAL A 162 -9.42 -5.01 19.20
CA VAL A 162 -9.27 -4.16 18.01
C VAL A 162 -9.39 -2.67 18.36
N LEU A 163 -10.27 -2.31 19.29
CA LEU A 163 -10.37 -0.93 19.81
C LEU A 163 -9.11 -0.52 20.57
N LEU A 164 -8.50 -1.43 21.34
CA LEU A 164 -7.21 -1.19 21.98
C LEU A 164 -6.11 -0.95 20.94
N LEU A 165 -6.04 -1.75 19.87
CA LEU A 165 -5.09 -1.54 18.77
C LEU A 165 -5.30 -0.19 18.08
N LEU A 166 -6.56 0.22 17.88
CA LEU A 166 -6.89 1.53 17.34
C LEU A 166 -6.38 2.65 18.28
N ALA A 167 -6.64 2.53 19.59
CA ALA A 167 -6.18 3.51 20.57
C ALA A 167 -4.65 3.60 20.60
N VAL A 168 -3.95 2.46 20.61
CA VAL A 168 -2.48 2.39 20.55
C VAL A 168 -1.95 3.01 19.26
N GLY A 169 -2.55 2.69 18.12
CA GLY A 169 -2.15 3.24 16.82
C GLY A 169 -2.39 4.75 16.72
N VAL A 170 -3.49 5.27 17.26
CA VAL A 170 -3.74 6.72 17.33
C VAL A 170 -2.76 7.39 18.29
N ALA A 171 -2.45 6.78 19.44
CA ALA A 171 -1.45 7.29 20.37
C ALA A 171 -0.06 7.35 19.72
N ALA A 172 0.31 6.35 18.92
CA ALA A 172 1.59 6.30 18.21
C ALA A 172 1.83 7.45 17.23
N LEU A 173 0.77 8.11 16.75
CA LEU A 173 0.88 9.29 15.88
C LEU A 173 1.49 10.51 16.60
N TRP A 174 1.49 10.51 17.93
CA TRP A 174 2.05 11.59 18.76
C TRP A 174 3.52 11.39 19.11
N PHE A 175 4.09 10.25 18.74
CA PHE A 175 5.48 9.91 19.01
C PHE A 175 6.24 9.77 17.70
N ASP A 176 7.50 10.23 17.68
CA ASP A 176 8.38 9.97 16.55
C ASP A 176 8.82 8.51 16.57
N THR A 177 7.99 7.68 15.94
CA THR A 177 8.20 6.26 15.76
C THR A 177 8.82 5.95 14.39
N ALA A 178 9.01 6.97 13.55
CA ALA A 178 9.48 6.86 12.17
C ALA A 178 11.02 6.76 12.11
N GLY A 179 11.57 5.68 12.63
CA GLY A 179 13.01 5.37 12.53
C GLY A 179 13.33 3.89 12.38
N THR A 180 12.33 3.03 12.55
CA THR A 180 12.45 1.58 12.38
C THR A 180 11.19 1.05 11.70
N THR A 181 11.30 -0.09 11.01
CA THR A 181 10.15 -0.75 10.40
C THR A 181 9.02 -1.01 11.39
N PHE A 182 9.34 -1.42 12.62
CA PHE A 182 8.35 -1.66 13.66
C PHE A 182 7.65 -0.37 14.08
N GLY A 183 8.39 0.72 14.26
CA GLY A 183 7.82 2.01 14.59
C GLY A 183 6.92 2.56 13.48
N SER A 184 7.33 2.44 12.21
CA SER A 184 6.48 2.78 11.06
C SER A 184 5.21 1.91 11.00
N ALA A 185 5.29 0.62 11.33
CA ALA A 185 4.12 -0.25 11.40
C ALA A 185 3.17 0.15 12.55
N LEU A 186 3.72 0.59 13.69
CA LEU A 186 2.95 1.11 14.81
C LEU A 186 2.25 2.43 14.47
N TRP A 187 2.93 3.31 13.72
CA TRP A 187 2.35 4.54 13.20
C TRP A 187 1.20 4.27 12.22
N LEU A 188 1.31 3.22 11.39
CA LEU A 188 0.26 2.78 10.46
C LEU A 188 -0.86 1.95 11.12
N LEU A 189 -0.64 1.47 12.35
CA LEU A 189 -1.57 0.59 13.06
C LEU A 189 -2.95 1.21 13.23
N GLY A 190 -3.03 2.52 13.52
CA GLY A 190 -4.31 3.19 13.78
C GLY A 190 -5.25 3.12 12.56
N PHE A 191 -4.70 3.33 11.36
CA PHE A 191 -5.44 3.25 10.10
C PHE A 191 -5.91 1.81 9.81
N PHE A 192 -5.03 0.83 10.02
CA PHE A 192 -5.36 -0.58 9.84
C PHE A 192 -6.41 -1.06 10.85
N ALA A 193 -6.23 -0.76 12.14
CA ALA A 193 -7.14 -1.12 13.21
C ALA A 193 -8.52 -0.45 13.05
N ALA A 194 -8.58 0.77 12.51
CA ALA A 194 -9.86 1.40 12.18
C ALA A 194 -10.66 0.58 11.16
N GLY A 195 -10.01 0.08 10.10
CA GLY A 195 -10.61 -0.84 9.15
C GLY A 195 -11.10 -2.14 9.80
N MET A 196 -10.30 -2.70 10.72
CA MET A 196 -10.69 -3.89 11.49
C MET A 196 -11.91 -3.63 12.40
N CYS A 197 -11.98 -2.46 13.07
CA CYS A 197 -13.12 -2.05 13.89
C CYS A 197 -14.40 -1.99 13.05
N LEU A 198 -14.34 -1.33 11.88
CA LEU A 198 -15.47 -1.25 10.96
C LEU A 198 -15.89 -2.62 10.43
N TYR A 199 -14.95 -3.55 10.24
CA TYR A 199 -15.26 -4.92 9.90
C TYR A 199 -15.96 -5.66 11.05
N ARG A 200 -15.54 -5.48 12.30
CA ARG A 200 -16.21 -6.11 13.45
C ARG A 200 -17.60 -5.53 13.74
N LEU A 201 -17.80 -4.25 13.44
CA LEU A 201 -19.08 -3.57 13.59
C LEU A 201 -20.01 -3.77 12.38
N ARG A 202 -19.59 -4.50 11.34
CA ARG A 202 -20.34 -4.68 10.08
C ARG A 202 -21.75 -5.21 10.28
N ASP A 203 -21.97 -6.03 11.32
CA ASP A 203 -23.26 -6.68 11.58
C ASP A 203 -24.34 -5.69 12.06
N LEU A 204 -23.95 -4.47 12.47
CA LEU A 204 -24.88 -3.35 12.66
C LEU A 204 -25.54 -2.90 11.34
N GLY A 205 -25.03 -3.38 10.20
CA GLY A 205 -25.67 -3.30 8.90
C GLY A 205 -25.84 -1.87 8.39
N PRO A 206 -26.98 -1.55 7.72
CA PRO A 206 -27.24 -0.23 7.14
C PRO A 206 -27.25 0.92 8.14
N ARG A 207 -27.42 0.64 9.45
CA ARG A 207 -27.43 1.66 10.50
C ARG A 207 -26.05 2.27 10.71
N LEU A 208 -25.00 1.47 10.57
CA LEU A 208 -23.62 1.92 10.69
C LEU A 208 -23.20 2.68 9.43
N PHE A 209 -23.42 2.12 8.24
CA PHE A 209 -23.04 2.72 6.96
C PHE A 209 -24.11 3.68 6.41
N ALA A 210 -24.70 4.50 7.27
CA ALA A 210 -25.73 5.46 6.89
C ALA A 210 -25.12 6.77 6.35
N PRO A 211 -25.76 7.46 5.37
CA PRO A 211 -25.26 8.71 4.82
C PRO A 211 -25.04 9.81 5.86
N ARG A 212 -25.88 9.87 6.90
CA ARG A 212 -25.75 10.85 7.99
C ARG A 212 -24.39 10.76 8.72
N TRP A 213 -23.89 9.54 8.93
CA TRP A 213 -22.59 9.33 9.58
C TRP A 213 -21.44 9.66 8.63
N ALA A 214 -21.65 9.50 7.32
CA ALA A 214 -20.67 9.95 6.33
C ALA A 214 -20.57 11.48 6.31
N VAL A 215 -21.68 12.19 6.39
CA VAL A 215 -21.68 13.65 6.51
C VAL A 215 -21.01 14.08 7.82
N LEU A 216 -21.33 13.46 8.95
CA LEU A 216 -20.68 13.76 10.23
C LEU A 216 -19.17 13.45 10.21
N ALA A 217 -18.76 12.34 9.60
CA ALA A 217 -17.35 12.02 9.43
C ALA A 217 -16.64 13.03 8.51
N LEU A 218 -17.29 13.47 7.43
CA LEU A 218 -16.74 14.52 6.56
C LEU A 218 -16.55 15.84 7.31
N ILE A 219 -17.53 16.25 8.12
CA ILE A 219 -17.45 17.43 8.98
C ILE A 219 -16.32 17.27 10.00
N GLY A 220 -16.24 16.12 10.69
CA GLY A 220 -15.20 15.83 11.66
C GLY A 220 -13.79 15.88 11.05
N LEU A 221 -13.62 15.31 9.86
CA LEU A 221 -12.37 15.37 9.12
C LEU A 221 -12.03 16.80 8.70
N ALA A 222 -13.00 17.57 8.21
CA ALA A 222 -12.80 18.97 7.83
C ALA A 222 -12.40 19.83 9.03
N LEU A 223 -13.05 19.64 10.19
CA LEU A 223 -12.74 20.35 11.44
C LEU A 223 -11.38 19.93 12.04
N SER A 224 -10.89 18.73 11.74
CA SER A 224 -9.56 18.28 12.18
C SER A 224 -8.42 19.05 11.50
N ILE A 225 -8.65 19.62 10.32
CA ILE A 225 -7.64 20.40 9.58
C ILE A 225 -7.22 21.66 10.34
N PRO A 226 -8.11 22.62 10.65
CA PRO A 226 -7.74 23.83 11.39
C PRO A 226 -7.25 23.52 12.81
N ALA A 227 -7.69 22.40 13.39
CA ALA A 227 -7.23 21.93 14.70
C ALA A 227 -5.82 21.33 14.70
N ARG A 228 -5.15 21.19 13.55
CA ARG A 228 -3.86 20.49 13.40
C ARG A 228 -3.92 19.00 13.80
N LEU A 229 -5.09 18.39 13.66
CA LEU A 229 -5.37 16.99 14.04
C LEU A 229 -5.73 16.13 12.84
N PHE A 230 -5.39 16.51 11.60
CA PHE A 230 -5.79 15.78 10.40
C PHE A 230 -5.30 14.33 10.44
N LEU A 231 -4.01 14.11 10.77
CA LEU A 231 -3.43 12.78 10.88
C LEU A 231 -4.12 11.92 11.95
N ALA A 232 -4.35 12.49 13.14
CA ALA A 232 -5.01 11.79 14.26
C ALA A 232 -6.51 11.57 14.05
N GLY A 233 -7.17 12.48 13.33
CA GLY A 233 -8.59 12.40 12.99
C GLY A 233 -8.88 11.43 11.84
N PHE A 234 -7.91 11.18 10.97
CA PHE A 234 -8.11 10.32 9.79
C PHE A 234 -8.46 8.86 10.14
N PRO A 235 -7.81 8.17 11.10
CA PRO A 235 -8.24 6.83 11.53
C PRO A 235 -9.70 6.75 11.99
N LEU A 236 -10.30 7.84 12.48
CA LEU A 236 -11.69 7.85 12.92
C LEU A 236 -12.64 8.26 11.80
N PHE A 237 -12.40 9.43 11.21
CA PHE A 237 -13.29 10.04 10.24
C PHE A 237 -12.98 9.60 8.81
N GLY A 238 -11.72 9.66 8.41
CA GLY A 238 -11.25 9.26 7.08
C GLY A 238 -11.49 7.79 6.82
N ALA A 239 -11.19 6.93 7.80
CA ALA A 239 -11.38 5.49 7.66
C ALA A 239 -12.86 5.12 7.44
N TYR A 240 -13.77 5.74 8.20
CA TYR A 240 -15.20 5.55 8.01
C TYR A 240 -15.63 5.98 6.60
N LEU A 241 -15.22 7.16 6.13
CA LEU A 241 -15.53 7.66 4.80
C LEU A 241 -15.04 6.71 3.70
N VAL A 242 -13.80 6.22 3.82
CA VAL A 242 -13.20 5.29 2.87
C VAL A 242 -14.02 4.02 2.76
N ILE A 243 -14.35 3.36 3.88
CA ILE A 243 -15.14 2.12 3.86
C ILE A 243 -16.58 2.38 3.42
N TYR A 244 -17.18 3.49 3.85
CA TYR A 244 -18.51 3.90 3.41
C TYR A 244 -18.56 4.05 1.88
N LEU A 245 -17.61 4.77 1.28
CA LEU A 245 -17.53 4.93 -0.18
C LEU A 245 -17.29 3.59 -0.88
N ALA A 246 -16.42 2.74 -0.33
CA ALA A 246 -16.10 1.43 -0.90
C ALA A 246 -17.30 0.44 -0.88
N LEU A 247 -18.14 0.50 0.15
CA LEU A 247 -19.29 -0.41 0.31
C LEU A 247 -20.60 0.16 -0.27
N ASN A 248 -20.68 1.47 -0.52
CA ASN A 248 -21.91 2.10 -0.98
C ASN A 248 -22.18 1.83 -2.46
N ARG A 249 -23.14 0.92 -2.71
CA ARG A 249 -23.54 0.47 -4.05
C ARG A 249 -24.28 1.52 -4.88
N ARG A 250 -24.70 2.64 -4.28
CA ARG A 250 -25.37 3.75 -5.00
C ARG A 250 -24.39 4.63 -5.76
N LEU A 251 -23.10 4.55 -5.44
CA LEU A 251 -22.07 5.32 -6.13
C LEU A 251 -21.67 4.63 -7.44
N PRO A 252 -21.37 5.39 -8.50
CA PRO A 252 -20.94 4.82 -9.76
C PRO A 252 -19.62 4.06 -9.56
N VAL A 253 -19.65 2.75 -9.85
CA VAL A 253 -18.46 1.90 -9.74
C VAL A 253 -17.68 1.99 -11.04
N VAL A 254 -16.46 2.52 -10.97
CA VAL A 254 -15.49 2.35 -12.05
C VAL A 254 -15.13 0.86 -12.10
N ARG A 255 -15.50 0.18 -13.19
CA ARG A 255 -15.24 -1.26 -13.38
C ARG A 255 -13.76 -1.54 -13.67
N ALA A 256 -12.83 -0.94 -12.91
CA ALA A 256 -11.39 -1.11 -13.05
C ALA A 256 -10.98 -2.58 -12.91
N ALA A 257 -11.71 -3.36 -12.10
CA ALA A 257 -11.49 -4.80 -11.93
C ALA A 257 -11.54 -5.61 -13.24
N ARG A 258 -12.16 -5.08 -14.32
CA ARG A 258 -12.14 -5.70 -15.66
C ARG A 258 -10.74 -5.83 -16.24
N PHE A 259 -9.81 -4.99 -15.79
CA PHE A 259 -8.41 -4.98 -16.22
C PHE A 259 -7.48 -5.71 -15.25
N GLY A 260 -7.99 -6.22 -14.11
CA GLY A 260 -7.18 -6.85 -13.07
C GLY A 260 -7.06 -6.05 -11.77
N ASP A 261 -6.28 -6.58 -10.82
CA ASP A 261 -5.88 -5.86 -9.60
C ASP A 261 -4.55 -5.15 -9.86
N LEU A 262 -4.65 -4.00 -10.54
CA LEU A 262 -3.47 -3.22 -10.96
C LEU A 262 -2.87 -2.41 -9.80
N SER A 263 -3.58 -2.30 -8.68
CA SER A 263 -3.28 -1.41 -7.56
C SER A 263 -1.85 -1.59 -7.04
N PHE A 264 -1.41 -2.84 -6.94
CA PHE A 264 -0.08 -3.16 -6.43
C PHE A 264 1.02 -2.91 -7.44
N GLY A 265 0.82 -3.29 -8.71
CA GLY A 265 1.74 -2.93 -9.78
C GLY A 265 1.92 -1.40 -9.88
N LEU A 266 0.82 -0.64 -9.83
CA LEU A 266 0.86 0.83 -9.84
C LEU A 266 1.69 1.38 -8.66
N TYR A 267 1.62 0.73 -7.51
CA TYR A 267 2.35 1.13 -6.32
C TYR A 267 3.86 0.88 -6.43
N ILE A 268 4.26 -0.34 -6.81
CA ILE A 268 5.68 -0.73 -6.82
C ILE A 268 6.45 -0.22 -8.04
N TYR A 269 5.78 -0.04 -9.19
CA TYR A 269 6.43 0.43 -10.42
C TYR A 269 6.40 1.95 -10.57
N GLY A 270 5.53 2.66 -9.85
CA GLY A 270 5.35 4.11 -10.03
C GLY A 270 6.64 4.90 -9.86
N TRP A 271 7.30 4.74 -8.71
CA TRP A 271 8.52 5.49 -8.41
C TRP A 271 9.69 5.19 -9.36
N PRO A 272 10.05 3.92 -9.66
CA PRO A 272 11.10 3.64 -10.63
C PRO A 272 10.82 4.26 -12.01
N VAL A 273 9.55 4.23 -12.46
CA VAL A 273 9.17 4.83 -13.74
C VAL A 273 9.30 6.36 -13.69
N GLU A 274 8.86 7.01 -12.61
CA GLU A 274 9.02 8.46 -12.44
C GLU A 274 10.51 8.88 -12.40
N GLN A 275 11.35 8.11 -11.69
CA GLN A 275 12.80 8.31 -11.69
C GLN A 275 13.39 8.22 -13.09
N CYS A 276 12.96 7.25 -13.90
CA CYS A 276 13.36 7.16 -15.31
C CYS A 276 12.91 8.39 -16.11
N VAL A 277 11.68 8.87 -15.94
CA VAL A 277 11.19 10.07 -16.66
C VAL A 277 12.05 11.30 -16.31
N VAL A 278 12.35 11.51 -15.02
CA VAL A 278 13.21 12.61 -14.58
C VAL A 278 14.61 12.44 -15.15
N TYR A 279 15.21 11.25 -15.06
CA TYR A 279 16.54 10.96 -15.58
C TYR A 279 16.67 11.23 -17.08
N PHE A 280 15.75 10.69 -17.90
CA PHE A 280 15.79 10.88 -19.36
C PHE A 280 15.43 12.30 -19.81
N SER A 281 14.83 13.11 -18.93
CA SER A 281 14.65 14.55 -19.15
C SER A 281 15.88 15.40 -18.80
N GLY A 282 16.98 14.76 -18.40
CA GLY A 282 18.16 15.46 -17.87
C GLY A 282 17.93 16.12 -16.51
N GLY A 283 16.95 15.64 -15.73
CA GLY A 283 16.60 16.20 -14.42
C GLY A 283 15.80 17.50 -14.47
N THR A 284 15.20 17.86 -15.60
CA THR A 284 14.52 19.16 -15.80
C THR A 284 13.01 19.06 -16.01
N ALA A 285 12.45 17.85 -16.12
CA ALA A 285 11.01 17.68 -16.32
C ALA A 285 10.21 18.28 -15.15
N PRO A 286 9.22 19.16 -15.42
CA PRO A 286 8.30 19.64 -14.40
C PRO A 286 7.36 18.52 -13.93
N TRP A 287 6.80 18.66 -12.73
CA TRP A 287 5.98 17.62 -12.08
C TRP A 287 4.83 17.11 -12.96
N TRP A 288 4.18 17.99 -13.73
CA TRP A 288 3.06 17.59 -14.58
C TRP A 288 3.53 16.69 -15.74
N ALA A 289 4.73 16.93 -16.27
CA ALA A 289 5.29 16.10 -17.33
C ALA A 289 5.67 14.73 -16.78
N VAL A 290 6.29 14.71 -15.59
CA VAL A 290 6.58 13.47 -14.85
C VAL A 290 5.30 12.66 -14.66
N PHE A 291 4.24 13.28 -14.13
CA PHE A 291 2.96 12.60 -13.90
C PHE A 291 2.30 12.10 -15.19
N LEU A 292 2.19 12.95 -16.22
CA LEU A 292 1.48 12.61 -17.46
C LEU A 292 2.17 11.51 -18.27
N ILE A 293 3.49 11.37 -18.14
CA ILE A 293 4.26 10.30 -18.79
C ILE A 293 4.28 9.05 -17.91
N ALA A 294 4.60 9.21 -16.61
CA ALA A 294 4.79 8.07 -15.71
C ALA A 294 3.49 7.35 -15.38
N ALA A 295 2.37 8.05 -15.23
CA ALA A 295 1.08 7.43 -14.90
C ALA A 295 0.62 6.39 -15.95
N PRO A 296 0.53 6.71 -17.27
CA PRO A 296 0.17 5.71 -18.27
C PRO A 296 1.24 4.63 -18.45
N ALA A 297 2.53 4.98 -18.39
CA ALA A 297 3.63 4.00 -18.50
C ALA A 297 3.58 2.98 -17.35
N THR A 298 3.41 3.46 -16.11
CA THR A 298 3.24 2.61 -14.93
C THR A 298 1.98 1.76 -15.03
N ALA A 299 0.86 2.31 -15.52
CA ALA A 299 -0.36 1.54 -15.71
C ALA A 299 -0.18 0.40 -16.73
N ALA A 300 0.56 0.63 -17.81
CA ALA A 300 0.88 -0.40 -18.79
C ALA A 300 1.79 -1.49 -18.19
N ILE A 301 2.84 -1.12 -17.45
CA ILE A 301 3.74 -2.07 -16.78
C ILE A 301 2.98 -2.87 -15.71
N ALA A 302 2.15 -2.21 -14.90
CA ALA A 302 1.30 -2.86 -13.91
C ALA A 302 0.32 -3.86 -14.56
N PHE A 303 -0.25 -3.50 -15.71
CA PHE A 303 -1.11 -4.40 -16.49
C PHE A 303 -0.35 -5.64 -16.97
N LEU A 304 0.88 -5.47 -17.48
CA LEU A 304 1.72 -6.60 -17.91
C LEU A 304 2.13 -7.47 -16.72
N SER A 305 2.64 -6.87 -15.63
CA SER A 305 3.01 -7.57 -14.38
C SER A 305 1.86 -8.42 -13.88
N TRP A 306 0.66 -7.84 -13.84
CA TRP A 306 -0.53 -8.55 -13.39
C TRP A 306 -0.84 -9.79 -14.23
N HIS A 307 -0.86 -9.66 -15.56
CA HIS A 307 -1.28 -10.74 -16.46
C HIS A 307 -0.22 -11.82 -16.64
N LEU A 308 1.05 -11.44 -16.60
CA LEU A 308 2.18 -12.34 -16.83
C LEU A 308 2.63 -13.06 -15.56
N ILE A 309 2.48 -12.42 -14.38
CA ILE A 309 3.09 -12.88 -13.13
C ILE A 309 2.01 -13.12 -12.09
N GLU A 310 1.43 -12.05 -11.53
CA GLU A 310 0.60 -12.11 -10.33
C GLU A 310 -0.66 -12.98 -10.54
N LYS A 311 -1.29 -12.89 -11.71
CA LYS A 311 -2.49 -13.68 -12.03
C LYS A 311 -2.21 -15.18 -12.06
N ARG A 312 -1.00 -15.60 -12.47
CA ARG A 312 -0.59 -17.01 -12.57
C ARG A 312 -0.20 -17.58 -11.21
N CYS A 313 0.43 -16.75 -10.38
CA CYS A 313 0.88 -17.09 -9.04
C CYS A 313 -0.25 -17.08 -7.99
N ARG A 314 -1.46 -16.66 -8.34
CA ARG A 314 -2.57 -16.65 -7.38
C ARG A 314 -2.85 -18.04 -6.81
N TRP A 315 -2.97 -18.08 -5.49
CA TRP A 315 -3.36 -19.29 -4.76
C TRP A 315 -4.73 -19.78 -5.23
N ARG A 316 -4.73 -20.80 -6.10
CA ARG A 316 -5.94 -21.53 -6.49
C ARG A 316 -6.07 -22.71 -5.55
N ARG A 317 -7.02 -22.64 -4.62
CA ARG A 317 -7.44 -23.85 -3.91
C ARG A 317 -8.06 -24.76 -4.97
N ARG A 318 -7.53 -25.97 -5.18
CA ARG A 318 -8.31 -27.03 -5.84
C ARG A 318 -9.61 -27.13 -5.03
N ALA A 319 -10.74 -26.87 -5.67
CA ALA A 319 -12.03 -27.10 -5.02
C ALA A 319 -12.02 -28.56 -4.60
N ALA A 320 -12.08 -28.83 -3.28
CA ALA A 320 -12.40 -30.17 -2.84
C ALA A 320 -13.74 -30.52 -3.48
N PRO A 321 -13.89 -31.69 -4.13
CA PRO A 321 -15.18 -32.07 -4.69
C PRO A 321 -16.20 -31.99 -3.56
N ARG A 322 -17.24 -31.16 -3.76
CA ARG A 322 -18.41 -31.16 -2.88
C ARG A 322 -18.91 -32.61 -2.89
N ARG A 323 -18.67 -33.38 -1.82
CA ARG A 323 -19.48 -34.57 -1.56
C ARG A 323 -20.89 -34.04 -1.37
N VAL A 324 -21.71 -34.21 -2.39
CA VAL A 324 -23.15 -34.08 -2.28
C VAL A 324 -23.56 -35.20 -1.33
N LEU A 325 -23.80 -34.84 -0.06
CA LEU A 325 -24.54 -35.72 0.82
C LEU A 325 -25.95 -35.75 0.25
N ALA A 326 -26.29 -36.86 -0.41
CA ALA A 326 -27.67 -37.16 -0.75
C ALA A 326 -28.48 -37.18 0.55
N PRO A 327 -29.66 -36.55 0.61
CA PRO A 327 -30.55 -36.75 1.74
C PRO A 327 -30.91 -38.23 1.79
N ALA A 328 -30.65 -38.87 2.93
CA ALA A 328 -31.21 -40.17 3.22
C ALA A 328 -32.73 -40.03 3.12
N ALA A 329 -33.32 -40.77 2.17
CA ALA A 329 -34.76 -40.93 2.09
C ALA A 329 -35.23 -41.55 3.42
N ALA A 330 -36.23 -40.92 4.01
CA ALA A 330 -37.01 -41.51 5.08
C ALA A 330 -37.91 -42.57 4.46
N ASP A 331 -37.77 -43.81 4.91
CA ASP A 331 -38.80 -44.85 4.90
C ASP A 331 -38.97 -45.33 6.36
#